data_AF-A0A9P6N2G6-F1
#
_entry.id   AF-A0A9P6N2G6-F1
#
_cell.length_a   1.000
_cell.length_b   1.000
_cell.length_c   1.000
_cell.angle_alpha   90.00
_cell.angle_beta   90.00
_cell.angle_gamma   90.00
#
_symmetry.space_group_name_H-M   'P 1'
#
loop_
_entity.id
_entity.type
_entity.pdbx_description
1 polymer ?
#
loop_
_entity_poly.entity_id
_entity_poly.type
_entity_poly.pdbx_seq_one_letter_code
_entity_poly.pdbx_strand_id
1 'polypeptide(L)'
;MANADEILSIIAAVLYFILLGHFAIRFARSIWWIYFFLAFFCTIRVAAYIMRAYVGTMVVTHANENTYIALLIADTTLLSIGVIFILLILARLYHSILPKLRHSAGHTRGKFEATLVDRTRLVLLPIIVCFIVGAVFASPGYTAEQAHIGDILRKVAAIGLLIVGFIFLYAAWNYRQRYPENQHPFHICLAITALFVVTMIYKIVYTFNTGAQTATWAFFVFSPLIELIALAILSIDIQTHFLGRPEDKIDIEK
;
A
#
# COMPACT_ATOMS: atom_id res chain seq x y z
N MET A 1 -25.26 8.91 19.71
CA MET A 1 -24.41 7.71 19.98
C MET A 1 -23.42 7.60 18.84
N ALA A 2 -22.13 7.41 19.12
CA ALA A 2 -21.12 7.23 18.07
C ALA A 2 -21.42 5.96 17.27
N ASN A 3 -21.31 6.05 15.94
CA ASN A 3 -21.56 4.90 15.06
C ASN A 3 -20.38 3.91 15.16
N ALA A 4 -20.62 2.60 15.00
CA ALA A 4 -19.56 1.59 15.08
C ALA A 4 -18.40 1.87 14.10
N ASP A 5 -18.73 2.37 12.90
CA ASP A 5 -17.77 2.79 11.87
C ASP A 5 -16.85 3.94 12.32
N GLU A 6 -17.37 4.86 13.14
CA GLU A 6 -16.62 5.99 13.69
C GLU A 6 -15.58 5.49 14.70
N ILE A 7 -16.01 4.65 15.65
CA ILE A 7 -15.13 4.07 16.68
C ILE A 7 -14.02 3.24 16.01
N LEU A 8 -14.37 2.41 15.02
CA LEU A 8 -13.41 1.60 14.28
C LEU A 8 -12.40 2.44 13.50
N SER A 9 -12.85 3.54 12.89
CA SER A 9 -11.97 4.47 12.18
C SER A 9 -10.99 5.16 13.14
N ILE A 10 -11.44 5.57 14.32
CA ILE A 10 -10.57 6.15 15.36
C ILE A 10 -9.53 5.13 15.81
N ILE A 11 -9.93 3.89 16.10
CA ILE A 11 -9.00 2.81 16.51
C ILE A 11 -7.95 2.58 15.40
N ALA A 12 -8.38 2.46 14.14
CA ALA A 12 -7.46 2.30 13.01
C ALA A 12 -6.49 3.48 12.90
N ALA A 13 -6.97 4.73 12.99
CA ALA A 13 -6.13 5.92 12.95
C ALA A 13 -5.06 5.89 14.06
N VAL A 14 -5.42 5.51 15.29
CA VAL A 14 -4.48 5.38 16.41
C VAL A 14 -3.42 4.32 16.14
N LEU A 15 -3.80 3.13 15.64
CA LEU A 15 -2.86 2.06 15.31
C LEU A 15 -1.87 2.49 14.21
N TYR A 16 -2.35 3.14 13.16
CA TYR A 16 -1.49 3.69 12.12
C TYR A 16 -0.60 4.82 12.62
N PHE A 17 -1.07 5.63 13.59
CA PHE A 17 -0.28 6.69 14.20
C PHE A 17 0.87 6.15 15.05
N ILE A 18 0.66 5.05 15.79
CA ILE A 18 1.72 4.36 16.53
C ILE A 18 2.80 3.84 15.56
N LEU A 19 2.38 3.19 14.46
CA LEU A 19 3.31 2.72 13.43
C LEU A 19 4.03 3.88 12.71
N LEU A 20 3.33 4.99 12.46
CA LEU A 20 3.92 6.22 11.92
C LEU A 20 5.07 6.70 12.80
N GLY A 21 4.83 6.83 14.11
CA GLY A 21 5.87 7.22 15.07
C GLY A 21 7.05 6.26 15.05
N HIS A 22 6.79 4.96 15.04
CA HIS A 22 7.84 3.94 14.97
C HIS A 22 8.71 4.07 13.70
N PHE A 23 8.09 4.19 12.52
CA PHE A 23 8.80 4.32 11.25
C PHE A 23 9.51 5.67 11.12
N ALA A 24 8.93 6.76 11.62
CA ALA A 24 9.57 8.08 11.63
C ALA A 24 10.84 8.08 12.50
N ILE A 25 10.79 7.48 13.69
CA ILE A 25 11.96 7.33 14.56
C ILE A 25 13.03 6.47 13.89
N ARG A 26 12.66 5.35 13.26
CA ARG A 26 13.61 4.50 12.52
C ARG A 26 14.20 5.18 11.30
N PHE A 27 13.42 5.99 10.59
CA PHE A 27 13.91 6.81 9.48
C PHE A 27 14.95 7.81 9.97
N ALA A 28 14.68 8.53 11.05
CA ALA A 28 15.63 9.48 11.63
C ALA A 28 16.95 8.81 12.06
N ARG A 29 16.91 7.55 12.50
CA ARG A 29 18.11 6.80 12.94
C ARG A 29 18.90 6.15 11.81
N SER A 30 18.25 5.68 10.75
CA SER A 30 18.89 4.86 9.69
C SER A 30 18.96 5.53 8.31
N ILE A 31 18.22 6.62 8.10
CA ILE A 31 18.07 7.37 6.83
C ILE A 31 17.72 6.43 5.65
N TRP A 32 17.09 5.30 5.95
CA TRP A 32 16.68 4.36 4.93
C TRP A 32 15.34 4.78 4.33
N TRP A 33 15.35 5.11 3.03
CA TRP A 33 14.17 5.62 2.32
C TRP A 33 12.92 4.72 2.45
N ILE A 34 13.08 3.42 2.70
CA ILE A 34 11.95 2.50 2.93
C ILE A 34 11.13 2.95 4.16
N TYR A 35 11.78 3.41 5.24
CA TYR A 35 11.07 3.94 6.41
C TYR A 35 10.33 5.23 6.13
N PHE A 36 10.87 6.09 5.25
CA PHE A 36 10.15 7.27 4.79
C PHE A 36 8.86 6.88 4.04
N PHE A 37 8.92 5.91 3.12
CA PHE A 37 7.74 5.45 2.40
C PHE A 37 6.71 4.79 3.31
N LEU A 38 7.16 4.01 4.32
CA LEU A 38 6.29 3.42 5.32
C LEU A 38 5.62 4.47 6.21
N ALA A 39 6.38 5.45 6.69
CA ALA A 39 5.84 6.57 7.44
C ALA A 39 4.82 7.35 6.61
N PHE A 40 5.14 7.69 5.36
CA PHE A 40 4.23 8.40 4.47
C PHE A 40 2.95 7.61 4.19
N PHE A 41 3.05 6.28 3.98
CA PHE A 41 1.89 5.40 3.88
C PHE A 41 1.02 5.46 5.14
N CYS A 42 1.62 5.38 6.34
CA CYS A 42 0.90 5.52 7.60
C CYS A 42 0.22 6.90 7.70
N THR A 43 0.88 7.99 7.29
CA THR A 43 0.27 9.33 7.27
C THR A 43 -0.97 9.39 6.38
N ILE A 44 -0.91 8.84 5.17
CA ILE A 44 -2.07 8.72 4.27
C ILE A 44 -3.22 7.97 4.96
N ARG A 45 -2.91 6.88 5.66
CA ARG A 45 -3.92 6.08 6.35
C ARG A 45 -4.52 6.78 7.55
N VAL A 46 -3.70 7.44 8.37
CA VAL A 46 -4.20 8.28 9.47
C VAL A 46 -5.15 9.35 8.92
N ALA A 47 -4.77 10.05 7.85
CA ALA A 47 -5.62 11.07 7.24
C ALA A 47 -6.95 10.49 6.71
N ALA A 48 -6.91 9.33 6.05
CA ALA A 48 -8.12 8.65 5.55
C ALA A 48 -9.08 8.29 6.70
N TYR A 49 -8.57 7.65 7.76
CA TYR A 49 -9.42 7.22 8.89
C TYR A 49 -9.91 8.38 9.75
N ILE A 50 -9.12 9.44 9.93
CA ILE A 50 -9.58 10.65 10.61
C ILE A 50 -10.70 11.32 9.80
N MET A 51 -10.54 11.48 8.48
CA MET A 51 -11.60 12.02 7.64
C MET A 51 -12.85 11.16 7.69
N ARG A 52 -12.71 9.83 7.71
CA ARG A 52 -13.85 8.93 7.85
C ARG A 52 -14.57 9.05 9.19
N ALA A 53 -13.85 9.14 10.30
CA ALA A 53 -14.44 9.40 11.61
C ALA A 53 -15.20 10.74 11.62
N TYR A 54 -14.64 11.76 10.99
CA TYR A 54 -15.28 13.07 10.85
C TYR A 54 -16.52 13.06 9.95
N VAL A 55 -16.49 12.29 8.86
CA VAL A 55 -17.67 12.05 8.00
C VAL A 55 -18.78 11.36 8.78
N GLY A 56 -18.44 10.36 9.61
CA GLY A 56 -19.39 9.66 10.47
C GLY A 56 -20.15 10.59 11.42
N THR A 57 -19.48 11.61 11.96
CA THR A 57 -20.10 12.61 12.83
C THR A 57 -20.92 13.67 12.07
N MET A 58 -20.55 13.98 10.83
CA MET A 58 -21.29 14.91 9.96
C MET A 58 -22.63 14.38 9.44
N VAL A 59 -22.76 13.07 9.22
CA VAL A 59 -24.05 12.42 8.88
C VAL A 59 -25.08 12.66 9.99
N VAL A 60 -24.64 12.67 11.24
CA VAL A 60 -25.48 12.82 12.43
C VAL A 60 -25.90 14.29 12.65
N THR A 61 -25.17 15.25 12.09
CA THR A 61 -25.35 16.70 12.36
C THR A 61 -25.94 17.50 11.20
N HIS A 62 -26.46 16.84 10.15
CA HIS A 62 -27.03 17.48 8.96
C HIS A 62 -26.09 18.52 8.31
N ALA A 63 -24.82 18.16 8.13
CA ALA A 63 -23.88 18.99 7.40
C ALA A 63 -24.25 19.09 5.90
N ASN A 64 -23.86 20.20 5.27
CA ASN A 64 -24.07 20.51 3.85
C ASN A 64 -23.66 19.31 2.97
N GLU A 65 -24.60 18.79 2.17
CA GLU A 65 -24.47 17.55 1.37
C GLU A 65 -23.19 17.55 0.51
N ASN A 66 -22.81 18.72 -0.02
CA ASN A 66 -21.60 18.91 -0.81
C ASN A 66 -20.31 18.64 -0.02
N THR A 67 -20.23 19.06 1.25
CA THR A 67 -19.06 18.84 2.11
C THR A 67 -18.92 17.36 2.47
N TYR A 68 -20.05 16.69 2.73
CA TYR A 68 -20.10 15.26 3.00
C TYR A 68 -19.56 14.44 1.81
N ILE A 69 -20.02 14.75 0.59
CA ILE A 69 -19.57 14.01 -0.60
C ILE A 69 -18.09 14.28 -0.91
N ALA A 70 -17.62 15.52 -0.75
CA ALA A 70 -16.20 15.86 -0.95
C ALA A 70 -15.28 15.08 0.02
N LEU A 71 -15.68 14.93 1.29
CA LEU A 71 -14.92 14.15 2.26
C LEU A 71 -14.93 12.64 1.95
N LEU A 72 -16.03 12.10 1.42
CA LEU A 72 -16.12 10.70 1.01
C LEU A 72 -15.22 10.40 -0.21
N ILE A 73 -15.08 11.36 -1.12
CA ILE A 73 -14.14 11.26 -2.24
C ILE A 73 -12.70 11.34 -1.75
N ALA A 74 -12.40 12.24 -0.82
CA ALA A 74 -11.08 12.33 -0.22
C ALA A 74 -10.70 11.02 0.50
N ASP A 75 -11.62 10.41 1.26
CA ASP A 75 -11.43 9.10 1.91
C ASP A 75 -11.11 8.02 0.87
N THR A 76 -11.96 7.85 -0.14
CA THR A 76 -11.75 6.83 -1.18
C THR A 76 -10.48 7.06 -2.00
N THR A 77 -10.09 8.31 -2.24
CA THR A 77 -8.86 8.67 -2.95
C THR A 77 -7.63 8.33 -2.10
N LEU A 78 -7.61 8.69 -0.81
CA LEU A 78 -6.49 8.36 0.08
C LEU A 78 -6.33 6.85 0.27
N LEU A 79 -7.44 6.12 0.43
CA LEU A 79 -7.41 4.66 0.53
C LEU A 79 -6.88 3.99 -0.75
N SER A 80 -7.16 4.59 -1.91
CA SER A 80 -6.68 4.12 -3.21
C SER A 80 -5.20 4.45 -3.43
N ILE A 81 -4.77 5.68 -3.11
CA ILE A 81 -3.37 6.11 -3.18
C ILE A 81 -2.49 5.28 -2.23
N GLY A 82 -3.01 4.88 -1.06
CA GLY A 82 -2.30 4.00 -0.14
C GLY A 82 -1.84 2.69 -0.82
N VAL A 83 -2.63 2.13 -1.74
CA VAL A 83 -2.28 0.88 -2.43
C VAL A 83 -1.09 1.05 -3.38
N ILE A 84 -0.93 2.23 -3.97
CA ILE A 84 0.26 2.55 -4.79
C ILE A 84 1.52 2.58 -3.94
N PHE A 85 1.45 3.14 -2.73
CA PHE A 85 2.59 3.18 -1.81
C PHE A 85 3.04 1.79 -1.39
N ILE A 86 2.10 0.86 -1.22
CA ILE A 86 2.39 -0.54 -0.97
C ILE A 86 3.28 -1.14 -2.07
N LEU A 87 2.92 -0.95 -3.36
CA LEU A 87 3.73 -1.44 -4.48
C LEU A 87 5.10 -0.76 -4.56
N LEU A 88 5.18 0.53 -4.23
CA LEU A 88 6.45 1.25 -4.14
C LEU A 88 7.35 0.68 -3.03
N ILE A 89 6.80 0.37 -1.86
CA ILE A 89 7.53 -0.28 -0.76
C ILE A 89 8.07 -1.63 -1.21
N LEU A 90 7.24 -2.47 -1.85
CA LEU A 90 7.66 -3.76 -2.38
C LEU A 90 8.80 -3.60 -3.40
N ALA A 91 8.64 -2.74 -4.40
CA ALA A 91 9.68 -2.48 -5.40
C ALA A 91 11.01 -2.05 -4.76
N ARG A 92 10.96 -1.20 -3.73
CA ARG A 92 12.17 -0.76 -3.00
C ARG A 92 12.80 -1.87 -2.18
N LEU A 93 12.01 -2.74 -1.55
CA LEU A 93 12.53 -3.93 -0.88
C LEU A 93 13.30 -4.80 -1.88
N TYR A 94 12.72 -5.09 -3.04
CA TYR A 94 13.40 -5.85 -4.10
C TYR A 94 14.67 -5.17 -4.61
N HIS A 95 14.64 -3.85 -4.82
CA HIS A 95 15.82 -3.09 -5.21
C HIS A 95 16.93 -3.14 -4.16
N SER A 96 16.60 -3.33 -2.88
CA SER A 96 17.61 -3.48 -1.83
C SER A 96 18.21 -4.88 -1.74
N ILE A 97 17.45 -5.92 -2.05
CA ILE A 97 17.85 -7.33 -1.84
C ILE A 97 18.59 -7.86 -3.07
N LEU A 98 18.01 -7.67 -4.25
CA LEU A 98 18.45 -8.34 -5.48
C LEU A 98 19.88 -7.98 -5.88
N PRO A 99 20.36 -6.73 -5.77
CA PRO A 99 21.76 -6.41 -6.08
C PRO A 99 22.77 -7.13 -5.18
N LYS A 100 22.47 -7.26 -3.87
CA LYS A 100 23.35 -7.93 -2.90
C LYS A 100 23.49 -9.41 -3.21
N LEU A 101 22.37 -10.08 -3.44
CA LEU A 101 22.32 -11.50 -3.79
C LEU A 101 22.98 -11.79 -5.14
N ARG A 102 22.79 -10.89 -6.11
CA ARG A 102 23.40 -11.02 -7.43
C ARG A 102 24.92 -10.96 -7.36
N HIS A 103 25.46 -10.04 -6.57
CA HIS A 103 26.91 -9.90 -6.41
C HIS A 103 27.52 -11.15 -5.78
N SER A 104 26.83 -11.74 -4.79
CA SER A 104 27.25 -12.99 -4.15
C SER A 104 27.12 -14.22 -5.06
N ALA A 105 26.06 -14.31 -5.88
CA ALA A 105 25.78 -15.49 -6.72
C ALA A 105 26.37 -15.43 -8.15
N GLY A 106 27.04 -14.33 -8.52
CA GLY A 106 27.59 -14.14 -9.88
C GLY A 106 26.55 -14.16 -11.01
N HIS A 107 25.28 -13.89 -10.70
CA HIS A 107 24.17 -14.01 -11.65
C HIS A 107 23.96 -12.74 -12.49
N THR A 108 23.43 -12.91 -13.70
CA THR A 108 23.01 -11.77 -14.54
C THR A 108 21.59 -11.32 -14.21
N ARG A 109 21.31 -10.06 -14.55
CA ARG A 109 20.06 -9.39 -14.22
C ARG A 109 18.86 -10.02 -14.95
N GLY A 110 17.79 -10.32 -14.23
CA GLY A 110 16.55 -10.83 -14.83
C GLY A 110 15.75 -9.75 -15.56
N LYS A 111 14.92 -10.15 -16.54
CA LYS A 111 13.99 -9.24 -17.25
C LYS A 111 12.98 -8.57 -16.30
N PHE A 112 12.56 -9.27 -15.24
CA PHE A 112 11.70 -8.73 -14.18
C PHE A 112 12.37 -7.57 -13.43
N GLU A 113 13.63 -7.74 -13.00
CA GLU A 113 14.40 -6.68 -12.34
C GLU A 113 14.55 -5.44 -13.22
N ALA A 114 14.96 -5.64 -14.47
CA ALA A 114 15.21 -4.54 -15.40
C ALA A 114 13.94 -3.76 -15.75
N THR A 115 12.77 -4.41 -15.69
CA THR A 115 11.50 -3.82 -16.14
C THR A 115 10.64 -3.37 -14.97
N LEU A 116 10.36 -4.24 -14.01
CA LEU A 116 9.38 -3.96 -12.96
C LEU A 116 9.99 -3.34 -11.70
N VAL A 117 11.25 -3.64 -11.37
CA VAL A 117 11.92 -3.12 -10.16
C VAL A 117 12.62 -1.78 -10.43
N ASP A 118 13.24 -1.62 -11.61
CA ASP A 118 13.91 -0.37 -11.97
C ASP A 118 12.94 0.66 -12.55
N ARG A 119 12.02 0.21 -13.41
CA ARG A 119 11.05 1.08 -14.07
C ARG A 119 9.69 1.02 -13.39
N THR A 120 9.63 0.64 -12.12
CA THR A 120 8.38 0.62 -11.33
C THR A 120 7.63 1.94 -11.45
N ARG A 121 8.35 3.07 -11.46
CA ARG A 121 7.74 4.40 -11.63
C ARG A 121 7.02 4.55 -12.96
N LEU A 122 7.60 4.07 -14.06
CA LEU A 122 6.99 4.14 -15.39
C LEU A 122 5.75 3.23 -15.50
N VAL A 123 5.75 2.10 -14.78
CA VAL A 123 4.61 1.18 -14.72
C VAL A 123 3.49 1.72 -13.83
N LEU A 124 3.83 2.30 -12.66
CA LEU A 124 2.85 2.77 -11.68
C LEU A 124 2.27 4.14 -12.02
N LEU A 125 3.03 5.05 -12.64
CA LEU A 125 2.57 6.41 -12.94
C LEU A 125 1.27 6.47 -13.75
N PRO A 126 1.09 5.73 -14.87
CA PRO A 126 -0.19 5.75 -15.59
C PRO A 126 -1.34 5.22 -14.73
N ILE A 127 -1.09 4.23 -13.87
CA ILE A 127 -2.09 3.68 -12.95
C ILE A 127 -2.50 4.73 -11.89
N ILE A 128 -1.53 5.49 -11.37
CA ILE A 128 -1.75 6.60 -10.43
C ILE A 128 -2.62 7.67 -11.10
N VAL A 129 -2.27 8.07 -12.32
CA VAL A 129 -3.01 9.06 -13.09
C VAL A 129 -4.45 8.61 -13.30
N CYS A 130 -4.68 7.36 -13.70
CA CYS A 130 -6.03 6.81 -13.85
C CYS A 130 -6.83 6.84 -12.54
N PHE A 131 -6.20 6.55 -11.39
CA PHE A 131 -6.86 6.64 -10.10
C PHE A 131 -7.25 8.08 -9.74
N ILE A 132 -6.34 9.03 -9.91
CA ILE A 132 -6.57 10.44 -9.57
C ILE A 132 -7.63 11.03 -10.50
N VAL A 133 -7.47 10.88 -11.81
CA VAL A 133 -8.44 11.37 -12.80
C VAL A 133 -9.79 10.70 -12.59
N GLY A 134 -9.80 9.40 -12.32
CA GLY A 134 -11.03 8.67 -12.04
C GLY A 134 -11.74 9.14 -10.76
N ALA A 135 -10.99 9.49 -9.71
CA ALA A 135 -11.56 10.08 -8.50
C ALA A 135 -12.10 11.50 -8.72
N VAL A 136 -11.39 12.31 -9.52
CA VAL A 136 -11.81 13.67 -9.87
C VAL A 136 -13.10 13.65 -10.70
N PHE A 137 -13.18 12.83 -11.75
CA PHE A 137 -14.39 12.74 -12.58
C PHE A 137 -15.58 12.13 -11.85
N ALA A 138 -15.35 11.34 -10.81
CA ALA A 138 -16.40 10.84 -9.93
C ALA A 138 -16.91 11.91 -8.93
N SER A 139 -16.39 13.15 -8.94
CA SER A 139 -16.81 14.18 -7.99
C SER A 139 -18.11 14.88 -8.38
N PRO A 140 -18.87 15.41 -7.39
CA PRO A 140 -20.01 16.27 -7.65
C PRO A 140 -19.62 17.45 -8.52
N GLY A 141 -20.50 17.82 -9.44
CA GLY A 141 -20.28 18.92 -10.39
C GLY A 141 -19.80 18.47 -11.78
N TYR A 142 -19.45 17.20 -11.96
CA TYR A 142 -19.24 16.60 -13.28
C TYR A 142 -20.54 15.98 -13.82
N THR A 143 -20.63 15.84 -15.15
CA THR A 143 -21.80 15.23 -15.81
C THR A 143 -21.89 13.73 -15.51
N ALA A 144 -23.08 13.14 -15.68
CA ALA A 144 -23.27 11.70 -15.48
C ALA A 144 -22.35 10.84 -16.36
N GLU A 145 -22.04 11.30 -17.57
CA GLU A 145 -21.10 10.66 -18.49
C GLU A 145 -19.66 10.71 -17.94
N GLN A 146 -19.23 11.87 -17.42
CA GLN A 146 -17.92 12.02 -16.81
C GLN A 146 -17.78 11.15 -15.54
N ALA A 147 -18.80 11.10 -14.70
CA ALA A 147 -18.82 10.21 -13.54
C ALA A 147 -18.69 8.73 -13.93
N HIS A 148 -19.35 8.31 -15.02
CA HIS A 148 -19.22 6.97 -15.56
C HIS A 148 -17.79 6.66 -16.05
N ILE A 149 -17.18 7.60 -16.79
CA ILE A 149 -15.77 7.48 -17.22
C ILE A 149 -14.84 7.40 -15.99
N GLY A 150 -15.11 8.19 -14.96
CA GLY A 150 -14.34 8.18 -13.71
C GLY A 150 -14.34 6.83 -13.03
N ASP A 151 -15.51 6.18 -12.95
CA ASP A 151 -15.66 4.82 -12.41
C ASP A 151 -14.88 3.78 -13.24
N ILE A 152 -14.96 3.86 -14.59
CA ILE A 152 -14.18 3.00 -15.48
C ILE A 152 -12.67 3.16 -15.23
N LEU A 153 -12.18 4.40 -15.14
CA LEU A 153 -10.75 4.67 -14.90
C LEU A 153 -10.28 4.07 -13.57
N ARG A 154 -11.07 4.20 -12.50
CA ARG A 154 -10.77 3.59 -11.20
C ARG A 154 -10.74 2.08 -11.27
N LYS A 155 -11.68 1.46 -12.00
CA LYS A 155 -11.74 0.01 -12.22
C LYS A 155 -10.53 -0.51 -12.98
N VAL A 156 -10.16 0.15 -14.09
CA VAL A 156 -8.97 -0.19 -14.88
C VAL A 156 -7.70 -0.07 -14.03
N ALA A 157 -7.58 1.02 -13.27
CA ALA A 157 -6.42 1.24 -12.41
C ALA A 157 -6.32 0.17 -11.30
N ALA A 158 -7.45 -0.20 -10.68
CA ALA A 158 -7.49 -1.23 -9.65
C ALA A 158 -7.07 -2.60 -10.20
N ILE A 159 -7.57 -2.99 -11.39
CA ILE A 159 -7.16 -4.22 -12.09
C ILE A 159 -5.65 -4.18 -12.40
N GLY A 160 -5.15 -3.05 -12.91
CA GLY A 160 -3.72 -2.87 -13.20
C GLY A 160 -2.83 -3.09 -11.97
N LEU A 161 -3.21 -2.49 -10.82
CA LEU A 161 -2.51 -2.70 -9.56
C LEU A 161 -2.54 -4.18 -9.12
N LEU A 162 -3.66 -4.87 -9.29
CA LEU A 162 -3.79 -6.29 -8.93
C LEU A 162 -2.86 -7.17 -9.78
N ILE A 163 -2.82 -6.93 -11.10
CA ILE A 163 -1.91 -7.63 -12.02
C ILE A 163 -0.46 -7.41 -11.57
N VAL A 164 -0.07 -6.16 -11.28
CA VAL A 164 1.28 -5.85 -10.79
C VAL A 164 1.56 -6.58 -9.48
N GLY A 165 0.60 -6.62 -8.55
CA GLY A 165 0.71 -7.36 -7.29
C GLY A 165 0.96 -8.85 -7.50
N PHE A 166 0.24 -9.50 -8.42
CA PHE A 166 0.48 -10.90 -8.77
C PHE A 166 1.85 -11.13 -9.40
N ILE A 167 2.34 -10.19 -10.23
CA ILE A 167 3.68 -10.30 -10.80
C ILE A 167 4.74 -10.22 -9.70
N PHE A 168 4.59 -9.33 -8.70
CA PHE A 168 5.48 -9.28 -7.54
C PHE A 168 5.40 -10.56 -6.68
N LEU A 169 4.22 -11.16 -6.55
CA LEU A 169 4.03 -12.41 -5.81
C LEU A 169 4.72 -13.59 -6.52
N TYR A 170 4.54 -13.69 -7.84
CA TYR A 170 5.20 -14.68 -8.68
C TYR A 170 6.73 -14.51 -8.66
N ALA A 171 7.21 -13.26 -8.72
CA ALA A 171 8.63 -12.97 -8.58
C ALA A 171 9.16 -13.40 -7.21
N ALA A 172 8.45 -13.09 -6.10
CA ALA A 172 8.83 -13.51 -4.75
C ALA A 172 9.04 -15.02 -4.67
N TRP A 173 8.09 -15.77 -5.23
CA TRP A 173 8.14 -17.22 -5.29
C TRP A 173 9.35 -17.73 -6.09
N ASN A 174 9.56 -17.21 -7.30
CA ASN A 174 10.67 -17.63 -8.16
C ASN A 174 12.04 -17.30 -7.55
N TYR A 175 12.20 -16.11 -6.97
CA TYR A 175 13.47 -15.72 -6.35
C TYR A 175 13.78 -16.52 -5.10
N ARG A 176 12.75 -16.90 -4.33
CA ARG A 176 12.90 -17.84 -3.21
C ARG A 176 13.47 -19.19 -3.67
N GLN A 177 12.97 -19.73 -4.79
CA GLN A 177 13.47 -20.98 -5.35
C GLN A 177 14.89 -20.84 -5.91
N ARG A 178 15.20 -19.69 -6.51
CA ARG A 178 16.50 -19.42 -7.14
C ARG A 178 17.63 -19.17 -6.14
N TYR A 179 17.33 -18.64 -4.95
CA TYR A 179 18.31 -18.31 -3.92
C TYR A 179 18.00 -19.06 -2.61
N PRO A 180 18.26 -20.38 -2.54
CA PRO A 180 17.90 -21.20 -1.39
C PRO A 180 18.64 -20.82 -0.10
N GLU A 181 19.85 -20.28 -0.22
CA GLU A 181 20.67 -19.84 0.92
C GLU A 181 20.15 -18.56 1.59
N ASN A 182 19.34 -17.77 0.87
CA ASN A 182 18.78 -16.50 1.34
C ASN A 182 17.25 -16.47 1.20
N GLN A 183 16.57 -17.55 1.58
CA GLN A 183 15.11 -17.65 1.45
C GLN A 183 14.33 -16.73 2.38
N HIS A 184 14.87 -16.41 3.57
CA HIS A 184 14.12 -15.70 4.62
C HIS A 184 13.61 -14.30 4.19
N PRO A 185 14.42 -13.42 3.56
CA PRO A 185 13.93 -12.16 3.01
C PRO A 185 12.82 -12.35 1.96
N PHE A 186 12.91 -13.38 1.12
CA PHE A 186 11.89 -13.66 0.11
C PHE A 186 10.62 -14.25 0.69
N HIS A 187 10.70 -15.01 1.79
CA HIS A 187 9.53 -15.43 2.56
C HIS A 187 8.76 -14.24 3.11
N ILE A 188 9.47 -13.26 3.68
CA ILE A 188 8.89 -12.00 4.17
C ILE A 188 8.25 -11.25 3.00
N CYS A 189 8.96 -11.04 1.89
CA CYS A 189 8.41 -10.38 0.70
C CYS A 189 7.18 -11.11 0.15
N LEU A 190 7.19 -12.45 0.10
CA LEU A 190 6.05 -13.25 -0.35
C LEU A 190 4.84 -13.08 0.57
N ALA A 191 5.04 -13.21 1.88
CA ALA A 191 3.96 -13.05 2.87
C ALA A 191 3.34 -11.65 2.79
N ILE A 192 4.17 -10.61 2.76
CA ILE A 192 3.71 -9.22 2.68
C ILE A 192 2.98 -8.96 1.36
N THR A 193 3.54 -9.43 0.23
CA THR A 193 2.89 -9.26 -1.07
C THR A 193 1.56 -9.99 -1.12
N ALA A 194 1.47 -11.20 -0.56
CA ALA A 194 0.23 -11.96 -0.48
C ALA A 194 -0.83 -11.23 0.35
N LEU A 195 -0.47 -10.74 1.54
CA LEU A 195 -1.36 -9.95 2.39
C LEU A 195 -1.89 -8.71 1.65
N PHE A 196 -1.01 -7.98 0.98
CA PHE A 196 -1.41 -6.81 0.21
C PHE A 196 -2.28 -7.14 -1.02
N VAL A 197 -2.01 -8.23 -1.72
CA VAL A 197 -2.85 -8.72 -2.83
C VAL A 197 -4.24 -9.10 -2.31
N VAL A 198 -4.35 -9.77 -1.16
CA VAL A 198 -5.65 -10.06 -0.53
C VAL A 198 -6.39 -8.76 -0.23
N THR A 199 -5.74 -7.78 0.40
CA THR A 199 -6.36 -6.47 0.63
C THR A 199 -6.81 -5.80 -0.68
N MET A 200 -6.02 -5.88 -1.74
CA MET A 200 -6.39 -5.36 -3.06
C MET A 200 -7.63 -6.04 -3.63
N ILE A 201 -7.76 -7.36 -3.50
CA ILE A 201 -8.94 -8.11 -3.95
C ILE A 201 -10.19 -7.62 -3.24
N TYR A 202 -10.14 -7.45 -1.90
CA TYR A 202 -11.26 -6.89 -1.15
C TYR A 202 -11.64 -5.49 -1.64
N LYS A 203 -10.65 -4.64 -1.91
CA LYS A 203 -10.88 -3.29 -2.45
C LYS A 203 -11.49 -3.30 -3.85
N ILE A 204 -11.08 -4.24 -4.70
CA ILE A 204 -11.64 -4.44 -6.03
C ILE A 204 -13.08 -4.96 -5.94
N VAL A 205 -13.34 -6.01 -5.16
CA VAL A 205 -14.70 -6.53 -4.99
C VAL A 205 -15.65 -5.43 -4.50
N TYR A 206 -15.19 -4.60 -3.56
CA TYR A 206 -15.96 -3.45 -3.10
C TYR A 206 -16.18 -2.37 -4.18
N THR A 207 -15.19 -2.15 -5.05
CA THR A 207 -15.26 -1.18 -6.16
C THR A 207 -16.19 -1.65 -7.29
N PHE A 208 -16.27 -2.97 -7.55
CA PHE A 208 -17.00 -3.53 -8.68
C PHE A 208 -18.40 -4.06 -8.34
N ASN A 209 -18.67 -4.41 -7.07
CA ASN A 209 -19.93 -5.03 -6.67
C ASN A 209 -20.70 -4.13 -5.69
N THR A 210 -21.79 -3.53 -6.18
CA THR A 210 -22.73 -2.72 -5.37
C THR A 210 -23.35 -3.52 -4.23
N GLY A 211 -23.56 -4.83 -4.40
CA GLY A 211 -24.03 -5.72 -3.33
C GLY A 211 -22.99 -5.90 -2.21
N ALA A 212 -21.69 -5.86 -2.54
CA ALA A 212 -20.61 -5.93 -1.55
C ALA A 212 -20.44 -4.62 -0.76
N GLN A 213 -21.05 -3.51 -1.21
CA GLN A 213 -21.04 -2.24 -0.47
C GLN A 213 -21.87 -2.31 0.82
N THR A 214 -22.74 -3.31 0.96
CA THR A 214 -23.47 -3.61 2.21
C THR A 214 -22.56 -4.21 3.30
N ALA A 215 -21.41 -4.80 2.91
CA ALA A 215 -20.42 -5.38 3.81
C ALA A 215 -19.25 -4.40 4.06
N THR A 216 -19.57 -3.16 4.45
CA THR A 216 -18.60 -2.10 4.75
C THR A 216 -17.52 -2.56 5.74
N TRP A 217 -17.88 -3.37 6.72
CA TRP A 217 -16.95 -3.92 7.72
C TRP A 217 -15.77 -4.70 7.09
N ALA A 218 -15.96 -5.42 5.98
CA ALA A 218 -14.87 -6.16 5.33
C ALA A 218 -13.83 -5.19 4.71
N PHE A 219 -14.30 -4.05 4.19
CA PHE A 219 -13.42 -3.05 3.60
C PHE A 219 -12.75 -2.15 4.66
N PHE A 220 -13.46 -1.81 5.73
CA PHE A 220 -12.99 -0.87 6.76
C PHE A 220 -12.35 -1.51 7.99
N VAL A 221 -12.56 -2.81 8.22
CA VAL A 221 -11.96 -3.54 9.36
C VAL A 221 -10.97 -4.59 8.87
N PHE A 222 -11.39 -5.46 7.96
CA PHE A 222 -10.56 -6.60 7.56
C PHE A 222 -9.36 -6.18 6.69
N SER A 223 -9.60 -5.38 5.65
CA SER A 223 -8.53 -4.85 4.78
C SER A 223 -7.45 -4.05 5.56
N PRO A 224 -7.82 -3.16 6.50
CA PRO A 224 -6.84 -2.41 7.29
C PRO A 224 -6.10 -3.27 8.32
N LEU A 225 -6.77 -4.27 8.91
CA LEU A 225 -6.11 -5.25 9.79
C LEU A 225 -5.02 -6.02 9.05
N ILE A 226 -5.30 -6.48 7.82
CA ILE A 226 -4.31 -7.17 6.99
C ILE A 226 -3.12 -6.25 6.68
N GLU A 227 -3.38 -4.98 6.33
CA GLU A 227 -2.33 -4.00 6.08
C GLU A 227 -1.50 -3.72 7.34
N LEU A 228 -2.13 -3.62 8.52
CA LEU A 228 -1.45 -3.48 9.81
C LEU A 228 -0.56 -4.69 10.12
N ILE A 229 -1.02 -5.91 9.87
CA ILE A 229 -0.22 -7.13 10.04
C ILE A 229 1.01 -7.09 9.12
N ALA A 230 0.82 -6.73 7.85
CA ALA A 230 1.92 -6.61 6.89
C ALA A 230 2.95 -5.55 7.31
N LEU A 231 2.48 -4.41 7.82
CA LEU A 231 3.34 -3.35 8.35
C LEU A 231 4.05 -3.75 9.64
N ALA A 232 3.41 -4.54 10.51
CA ALA A 232 4.02 -5.04 11.74
C ALA A 232 5.14 -6.04 11.43
N ILE A 233 4.96 -6.91 10.45
CA ILE A 233 6.04 -7.79 9.96
C ILE A 233 7.20 -6.95 9.44
N LEU A 234 6.92 -5.93 8.63
CA LEU A 234 7.92 -4.99 8.13
C LEU A 234 8.64 -4.22 9.25
N SER A 235 7.94 -3.83 10.31
CA SER A 235 8.56 -3.08 11.41
C SER A 235 9.56 -3.91 12.20
N ILE A 236 9.32 -5.22 12.34
CA ILE A 236 10.23 -6.12 13.05
C ILE A 236 11.43 -6.50 12.16
N ASP A 237 11.18 -6.86 10.90
CA ASP A 237 12.17 -7.61 10.10
C ASP A 237 13.03 -6.77 9.14
N ILE A 238 12.68 -5.51 8.85
CA ILE A 238 13.41 -4.73 7.83
C ILE A 238 14.89 -4.53 8.19
N GLN A 239 15.25 -4.22 9.44
CA GLN A 239 16.65 -3.95 9.77
C GLN A 239 17.49 -5.21 9.85
N THR A 240 16.94 -6.27 10.45
CA THR A 240 17.67 -7.51 10.71
C THR A 240 17.99 -8.28 9.44
N HIS A 241 17.08 -8.28 8.46
CA HIS A 241 17.22 -9.11 7.27
C HIS A 241 17.64 -8.36 6.00
N PHE A 242 17.46 -7.03 5.93
CA PHE A 242 17.67 -6.28 4.67
C PHE A 242 18.85 -5.30 4.74
N LEU A 243 19.20 -4.80 5.93
CA LEU A 243 20.33 -3.89 6.13
C LEU A 243 21.68 -4.61 6.35
N GLY A 244 21.66 -5.90 6.69
CA GLY A 244 22.86 -6.65 7.10
C GLY A 244 23.25 -6.32 8.54
N ARG A 245 23.97 -7.22 9.22
CA ARG A 245 24.45 -6.92 10.57
C ARG A 245 25.48 -5.79 10.46
N PRO A 246 25.59 -4.89 11.47
CA PRO A 246 26.69 -3.92 11.52
C PRO A 246 28.07 -4.57 11.38
N GLU A 247 28.18 -5.84 11.79
CA GLU A 247 29.36 -6.69 11.71
C GLU A 247 29.80 -6.97 10.26
N ASP A 248 28.89 -7.01 9.28
CA ASP A 248 29.21 -7.29 7.87
C ASP A 248 29.86 -6.10 7.15
N LYS A 249 29.98 -4.93 7.80
CA LYS A 249 30.59 -3.72 7.22
C LYS A 249 32.10 -3.61 7.48
N ILE A 250 32.69 -4.50 8.28
CA ILE A 250 34.08 -4.37 8.73
C ILE A 250 35.10 -4.93 7.70
N ASP A 251 34.67 -5.75 6.73
CA ASP A 251 35.60 -6.48 5.86
C ASP A 251 35.78 -5.93 4.43
N ILE A 252 35.37 -4.68 4.14
CA ILE A 252 35.53 -4.07 2.79
C ILE A 252 36.73 -3.09 2.72
N GLU A 253 37.55 -2.97 3.78
CA GLU A 253 38.84 -2.26 3.71
C GLU A 253 40.01 -3.22 3.92
N LYS A 254 40.36 -3.96 2.86
CA LYS A 254 41.73 -4.44 2.62
C LYS A 254 42.06 -4.37 1.14
#